data_AF-A0A7Y3PHY7-F1
#
_entry.id   AF-A0A7Y3PHY7-F1
#
_cell.length_a   1.000
_cell.length_b   1.000
_cell.length_c   1.000
_cell.angle_alpha   90.00
_cell.angle_beta   90.00
_cell.angle_gamma   90.00
#
_symmetry.space_group_name_H-M   'P 1'
#
loop_
_entity.id
_entity.type
_entity.pdbx_description
1 polymer ?
#
loop_
_entity_poly.entity_id
_entity_poly.type
_entity_poly.pdbx_seq_one_letter_code
_entity_poly.pdbx_strand_id
1 'polypeptide(L)'
;MTLTDAGPLIALISTDEADQIAYLQALSNLSLPLETTWPAFAEAMCILRRVSGCIAQRALWRLISTNRIVLVELSTSALATSARLMDQYGDRPMDLANATLVAYAEENGHREIFTLDSDFLMYRIRGRQRFVVIPKMY
;
A
#
# COMPACT_ATOMS: atom_id res chain seq x y z
N MET A 1 -3.46 6.36 11.30
CA MET A 1 -2.35 6.05 10.38
C MET A 1 -2.94 5.69 9.03
N THR A 2 -2.23 6.04 7.97
CA THR A 2 -2.66 5.80 6.59
C THR A 2 -1.81 4.67 6.01
N LEU A 3 -2.47 3.63 5.51
CA LEU A 3 -1.77 2.54 4.82
C LEU A 3 -1.33 3.00 3.44
N THR A 4 -0.28 2.38 2.89
CA THR A 4 0.16 2.59 1.51
C THR A 4 0.53 1.26 0.87
N ASP A 5 0.12 1.07 -0.38
CA ASP A 5 0.48 -0.07 -1.23
C ASP A 5 1.70 0.23 -2.12
N ALA A 6 2.05 -0.68 -3.01
CA ALA A 6 3.25 -0.58 -3.83
C ALA A 6 3.24 0.61 -4.80
N GLY A 7 2.07 0.93 -5.39
CA GLY A 7 1.93 1.99 -6.40
C GLY A 7 2.43 3.37 -5.95
N PRO A 8 1.90 3.95 -4.86
CA PRO A 8 2.38 5.20 -4.30
C PRO A 8 3.82 5.13 -3.80
N LEU A 9 4.29 4.00 -3.29
CA LEU A 9 5.70 3.83 -2.93
C LEU A 9 6.61 3.97 -4.15
N ILE A 10 6.20 3.44 -5.29
CA ILE A 10 6.92 3.58 -6.55
C ILE A 10 6.86 5.03 -7.03
N ALA A 11 5.67 5.64 -7.05
CA ALA A 11 5.47 7.00 -7.55
C ALA A 11 6.18 8.08 -6.72
N LEU A 12 6.32 7.87 -5.41
CA LEU A 12 7.11 8.71 -4.52
C LEU A 12 8.60 8.78 -4.90
N ILE A 13 9.09 7.75 -5.59
CA ILE A 13 10.49 7.61 -6.01
C ILE A 13 10.65 7.87 -7.51
N SER A 14 9.62 7.58 -8.30
CA SER A 14 9.62 7.75 -9.76
C SER A 14 9.80 9.21 -10.14
N THR A 15 10.60 9.44 -11.19
CA THR A 15 10.81 10.74 -11.82
C THR A 15 9.88 10.99 -13.00
N ASP A 16 8.97 10.07 -13.29
CA ASP A 16 8.03 10.19 -14.40
C ASP A 16 6.88 11.15 -14.03
N GLU A 17 6.73 12.24 -14.79
CA GLU A 17 5.74 13.28 -14.55
C GLU A 17 4.30 12.77 -14.65
N ALA A 18 4.04 11.72 -15.44
CA ALA A 18 2.70 11.19 -15.65
C ALA A 18 2.12 10.54 -14.38
N ASP A 19 2.96 9.88 -13.58
CA ASP A 19 2.55 9.31 -12.30
C ASP A 19 2.42 10.39 -11.23
N GLN A 20 3.28 11.40 -11.25
CA GLN A 20 3.48 12.32 -10.12
C GLN A 20 2.28 13.23 -9.77
N ILE A 21 1.45 13.65 -10.72
CA ILE A 21 0.46 14.72 -10.46
C ILE A 21 -0.60 14.29 -9.43
N ALA A 22 -1.16 13.09 -9.57
CA ALA A 22 -2.18 12.59 -8.66
C ALA A 22 -1.62 12.28 -7.26
N TYR A 23 -0.40 11.74 -7.20
CA TYR A 23 0.26 11.39 -5.93
C TYR A 23 0.75 12.63 -5.17
N LEU A 24 1.38 13.60 -5.84
CA LEU A 24 1.95 14.79 -5.20
C LEU A 24 0.89 15.71 -4.60
N GLN A 25 -0.28 15.83 -5.23
CA GLN A 25 -1.40 16.60 -4.68
C GLN A 25 -2.04 15.91 -3.45
N ALA A 26 -2.05 14.58 -3.42
CA ALA A 26 -2.55 13.82 -2.28
C ALA A 26 -1.58 13.87 -1.09
N LEU A 27 -0.27 13.84 -1.36
CA LEU A 27 0.80 13.81 -0.36
C LEU A 27 0.80 15.00 0.61
N SER A 28 0.37 16.19 0.18
CA SER A 28 0.35 17.37 1.05
C SER A 28 -0.62 17.23 2.23
N ASN A 29 -1.60 16.33 2.14
CA ASN A 29 -2.64 16.13 3.14
C ASN A 29 -2.48 14.81 3.92
N LEU A 30 -1.45 14.02 3.61
CA LEU A 30 -1.19 12.76 4.29
C LEU A 30 -0.44 12.98 5.60
N SER A 31 -0.93 12.36 6.66
CA SER A 31 -0.22 12.31 7.93
C SER A 31 0.86 11.25 7.87
N LEU A 32 2.11 11.63 8.12
CA LEU A 32 3.24 10.71 8.18
C LEU A 32 3.47 10.22 9.62
N PRO A 33 4.05 9.00 9.80
CA PRO A 33 4.49 8.08 8.74
C PRO A 33 3.33 7.34 8.06
N LEU A 34 3.55 6.92 6.81
CA LEU A 34 2.71 5.92 6.16
C LEU A 34 3.09 4.52 6.65
N GLU A 35 2.12 3.62 6.68
CA GLU A 35 2.35 2.22 7.08
C GLU A 35 2.19 1.29 5.88
N THR A 36 3.06 0.29 5.74
CA THR A 36 3.00 -0.69 4.66
C THR A 36 3.47 -2.07 5.14
N THR A 37 3.09 -3.12 4.42
CA THR A 37 3.48 -4.50 4.73
C THR A 37 4.71 -4.92 3.93
N TRP A 38 5.42 -5.95 4.41
CA TRP A 38 6.55 -6.53 3.69
C TRP A 38 6.24 -6.94 2.25
N PRO A 39 5.09 -7.58 1.93
CA PRO A 39 4.75 -7.92 0.54
C PRO A 39 4.59 -6.70 -0.38
N ALA A 40 3.86 -5.66 0.04
CA ALA A 40 3.71 -4.44 -0.75
C ALA A 40 5.06 -3.71 -0.94
N PHE A 41 5.89 -3.68 0.09
CA PHE A 41 7.24 -3.13 0.01
C PHE A 41 8.15 -3.94 -0.93
N ALA A 42 8.08 -5.28 -0.87
CA ALA A 42 8.85 -6.17 -1.73
C ALA A 42 8.45 -6.03 -3.20
N GLU A 43 7.16 -5.86 -3.49
CA GLU A 43 6.65 -5.57 -4.82
C GLU A 43 7.21 -4.24 -5.35
N ALA A 44 7.11 -3.17 -4.56
CA ALA A 44 7.70 -1.87 -4.90
C ALA A 44 9.21 -1.98 -5.16
N MET A 45 9.95 -2.71 -4.31
CA MET A 45 11.38 -2.97 -4.51
C MET A 45 11.67 -3.71 -5.81
N CYS A 46 10.85 -4.69 -6.18
CA CYS A 46 10.99 -5.44 -7.43
C CYS A 46 10.73 -4.57 -8.65
N ILE A 47 9.68 -3.75 -8.61
CA ILE A 47 9.33 -2.85 -9.73
C ILE A 47 10.39 -1.77 -9.88
N LEU A 48 10.78 -1.08 -8.80
CA LEU A 48 11.81 -0.04 -8.81
C LEU A 48 13.14 -0.57 -9.36
N ARG A 49 13.49 -1.83 -9.07
CA ARG A 49 14.68 -2.46 -9.65
C ARG A 49 14.60 -2.51 -11.18
N ARG A 50 13.44 -2.87 -11.73
CA ARG A 50 13.22 -3.04 -13.17
C ARG A 50 13.18 -1.71 -13.90
N VAL A 51 12.53 -0.69 -13.33
CA VAL A 51 12.30 0.59 -14.01
C VAL A 51 13.42 1.63 -13.77
N SER A 52 14.09 1.60 -12.63
CA SER A 52 15.04 2.65 -12.23
C SER A 52 16.28 2.14 -11.46
N GLY A 53 16.44 0.83 -11.34
CA GLY A 53 17.64 0.18 -10.79
C GLY A 53 17.88 0.41 -9.29
N CYS A 54 19.13 0.18 -8.86
CA CYS A 54 19.54 0.29 -7.45
C CYS A 54 19.28 1.67 -6.83
N ILE A 55 19.37 2.74 -7.62
CA ILE A 55 19.26 4.12 -7.12
C ILE A 55 17.87 4.33 -6.51
N ALA A 56 16.83 3.87 -7.21
CA ALA A 56 15.46 3.97 -6.76
C ALA A 56 15.17 3.08 -5.54
N GLN A 57 15.68 1.85 -5.51
CA GLN A 57 15.57 0.98 -4.32
C GLN A 57 16.21 1.63 -3.09
N ARG A 58 17.38 2.28 -3.23
CA ARG A 58 18.01 3.02 -2.13
C ARG A 58 17.17 4.22 -1.69
N ALA A 59 16.50 4.90 -2.61
CA ALA A 59 15.61 6.01 -2.26
C ALA A 59 14.41 5.51 -1.45
N LEU A 60 13.81 4.38 -1.80
CA LEU A 60 12.75 3.75 -0.98
C LEU A 60 13.25 3.35 0.41
N TRP A 61 14.46 2.77 0.52
CA TRP A 61 15.07 2.49 1.83
C TRP A 61 15.29 3.75 2.68
N ARG A 62 15.62 4.89 2.06
CA ARG A 62 15.77 6.16 2.79
C ARG A 62 14.47 6.62 3.43
N LEU A 63 13.32 6.33 2.85
CA LEU A 63 12.02 6.66 3.45
C LEU A 63 11.76 5.87 4.74
N ILE A 64 12.24 4.62 4.83
CA ILE A 64 12.24 3.84 6.06
C ILE A 64 13.21 4.45 7.08
N SER A 65 14.46 4.69 6.69
CA SER A 65 15.48 5.20 7.63
C SER A 65 15.19 6.62 8.15
N THR A 66 14.35 7.37 7.45
CA THR A 66 13.89 8.72 7.85
C THR A 66 12.49 8.73 8.47
N ASN A 67 11.95 7.56 8.81
CA ASN A 67 10.65 7.38 9.46
C ASN A 67 9.49 8.06 8.69
N ARG A 68 9.54 8.04 7.36
CA ARG A 68 8.45 8.49 6.48
C ARG A 68 7.52 7.33 6.11
N ILE A 69 8.06 6.11 6.11
CA ILE A 69 7.33 4.86 5.99
C ILE A 69 7.71 3.96 7.17
N VAL A 70 6.74 3.24 7.70
CA VAL A 70 6.91 2.19 8.69
C VAL A 70 6.53 0.85 8.07
N LEU A 71 7.43 -0.12 8.14
CA LEU A 71 7.15 -1.52 7.83
C LEU A 71 6.47 -2.17 9.03
N VAL A 72 5.22 -2.60 8.85
CA VAL A 72 4.44 -3.20 9.92
C VAL A 72 4.65 -4.71 9.96
N GLU A 73 4.71 -5.27 11.16
CA GLU A 73 4.75 -6.70 11.39
C GLU A 73 3.34 -7.28 11.36
N LEU A 74 3.18 -8.41 10.66
CA LEU A 74 1.90 -9.10 10.56
C LEU A 74 1.79 -10.14 11.67
N SER A 75 0.66 -10.13 12.39
CA SER A 75 0.34 -11.18 13.34
C SER A 75 0.03 -12.50 12.60
N THR A 76 0.09 -13.63 13.31
CA THR A 76 -0.37 -14.92 12.79
C THR A 76 -1.85 -14.87 12.35
N SER A 77 -2.68 -14.07 13.04
CA SER A 77 -4.09 -13.89 12.68
C SER A 77 -4.24 -13.09 11.39
N ALA A 78 -3.44 -12.05 11.19
CA ALA A 78 -3.39 -11.27 9.96
C ALA A 78 -2.90 -12.13 8.78
N LEU A 79 -1.92 -13.01 8.98
CA LEU A 79 -1.47 -13.96 7.95
C LEU A 79 -2.58 -14.94 7.54
N ALA A 80 -3.26 -15.56 8.49
CA ALA A 80 -4.39 -16.45 8.21
C ALA A 80 -5.53 -15.71 7.50
N THR A 81 -5.79 -14.47 7.91
CA THR A 81 -6.78 -13.60 7.28
C THR A 81 -6.39 -13.24 5.85
N SER A 82 -5.11 -13.01 5.58
CA SER A 82 -4.61 -12.71 4.24
C SER A 82 -4.91 -13.86 3.26
N ALA A 83 -4.60 -15.10 3.65
CA ALA A 83 -4.91 -16.28 2.83
C ALA A 83 -6.43 -16.41 2.57
N ARG A 84 -7.25 -16.25 3.62
CA ARG A 84 -8.72 -16.26 3.50
C ARG A 84 -9.24 -15.17 2.56
N LEU A 85 -8.66 -13.97 2.61
CA LEU A 85 -9.05 -12.86 1.74
C LEU A 85 -8.70 -13.16 0.27
N MET A 86 -7.53 -13.77 0.01
CA MET A 86 -7.16 -14.19 -1.34
C MET A 86 -8.15 -15.22 -1.90
N ASP A 87 -8.62 -16.18 -1.09
CA ASP A 87 -9.68 -17.10 -1.51
C ASP A 87 -11.01 -16.36 -1.77
N GLN A 88 -11.39 -15.45 -0.86
CA GLN A 88 -12.64 -14.69 -0.93
C GLN A 88 -12.72 -13.80 -2.18
N TYR A 89 -11.60 -13.18 -2.56
CA TYR A 89 -11.51 -12.29 -3.71
C TYR A 89 -10.82 -12.96 -4.91
N GLY A 90 -10.74 -14.30 -4.95
CA GLY A 90 -10.02 -15.05 -5.98
C GLY A 90 -10.59 -14.89 -7.40
N ASP A 91 -11.87 -14.54 -7.53
CA ASP A 91 -12.49 -14.18 -8.83
C ASP A 91 -12.08 -12.76 -9.30
N ARG A 92 -11.18 -12.07 -8.57
CA ARG A 92 -10.74 -10.69 -8.76
C ARG A 92 -9.21 -10.58 -8.52
N PRO A 93 -8.57 -9.43 -8.81
CA PRO A 93 -7.12 -9.27 -8.72
C PRO A 93 -6.59 -9.11 -7.28
N MET A 94 -7.05 -9.90 -6.30
CA MET A 94 -6.42 -9.86 -4.98
C MET A 94 -5.11 -10.65 -4.96
N ASP A 95 -4.00 -9.94 -4.88
CA ASP A 95 -2.68 -10.51 -4.62
C ASP A 95 -2.31 -10.49 -3.12
N LEU A 96 -1.11 -10.98 -2.81
CA LEU A 96 -0.58 -11.03 -1.45
C LEU A 96 -0.34 -9.63 -0.84
N ALA A 97 0.07 -8.65 -1.64
CA ALA A 97 0.32 -7.29 -1.16
C ALA A 97 -0.99 -6.67 -0.67
N ASN A 98 -2.00 -6.71 -1.51
CA ASN A 98 -3.34 -6.21 -1.19
C ASN A 98 -3.97 -7.00 -0.03
N ALA A 99 -3.89 -8.32 -0.03
CA ALA A 99 -4.45 -9.14 1.04
C ALA A 99 -3.84 -8.83 2.42
N THR A 100 -2.51 -8.65 2.49
CA THR A 100 -1.85 -8.33 3.76
C THR A 100 -2.16 -6.93 4.27
N LEU A 101 -2.30 -5.94 3.38
CA LEU A 101 -2.75 -4.59 3.75
C LEU A 101 -4.17 -4.61 4.31
N VAL A 102 -5.09 -5.34 3.65
CA VAL A 102 -6.47 -5.47 4.12
C VAL A 102 -6.51 -6.20 5.46
N ALA A 103 -5.80 -7.31 5.62
CA ALA A 103 -5.75 -8.05 6.88
C ALA A 103 -5.21 -7.21 8.04
N TYR A 104 -4.14 -6.45 7.80
CA TYR A 104 -3.58 -5.53 8.81
C TYR A 104 -4.57 -4.43 9.19
N ALA A 105 -5.30 -3.88 8.20
CA ALA A 105 -6.36 -2.91 8.43
C ALA A 105 -7.51 -3.48 9.27
N GLU A 106 -7.92 -4.73 9.02
CA GLU A 106 -8.95 -5.43 9.79
C GLU A 106 -8.56 -5.59 11.25
N GLU A 107 -7.31 -5.95 11.53
CA GLU A 107 -6.81 -6.16 12.88
C GLU A 107 -6.70 -4.84 13.66
N ASN A 108 -6.10 -3.82 13.06
CA ASN A 108 -5.74 -2.57 13.74
C ASN A 108 -6.80 -1.45 13.60
N GLY A 109 -7.86 -1.69 12.84
CA GLY A 109 -8.95 -0.73 12.66
C GLY A 109 -8.58 0.47 11.77
N HIS A 110 -7.54 0.33 10.94
CA HIS A 110 -7.19 1.35 9.94
C HIS A 110 -8.19 1.36 8.80
N ARG A 111 -8.52 2.56 8.31
CA ARG A 111 -9.53 2.75 7.27
C ARG A 111 -9.03 3.58 6.11
N GLU A 112 -7.93 4.30 6.28
CA GLU A 112 -7.35 5.12 5.22
C GLU A 112 -6.28 4.33 4.49
N ILE A 113 -6.32 4.37 3.17
CA ILE A 113 -5.28 3.83 2.32
C ILE A 113 -4.94 4.81 1.20
N PHE A 114 -3.66 5.08 1.05
CA PHE A 114 -3.08 5.80 -0.07
C PHE A 114 -2.77 4.77 -1.16
N THR A 115 -3.53 4.81 -2.26
CA THR A 115 -3.40 3.87 -3.39
C THR A 115 -4.12 4.43 -4.63
N LEU A 116 -3.64 4.06 -5.82
CA LEU A 116 -4.38 4.24 -7.07
C LEU A 116 -5.06 2.95 -7.57
N ASP A 117 -4.94 1.85 -6.82
CA ASP A 117 -5.62 0.60 -7.12
C ASP A 117 -7.11 0.71 -6.77
N SER A 118 -7.96 0.75 -7.80
CA SER A 118 -9.41 0.82 -7.66
C SER A 118 -10.01 -0.40 -6.95
N ASP A 119 -9.27 -1.48 -6.81
CA ASP A 119 -9.74 -2.68 -6.12
C ASP A 119 -9.99 -2.42 -4.62
N PHE A 120 -9.31 -1.43 -4.03
CA PHE A 120 -9.60 -1.00 -2.65
C PHE A 120 -10.99 -0.38 -2.47
N LEU A 121 -11.66 0.04 -3.55
CA LEU A 121 -13.06 0.48 -3.50
C LEU A 121 -14.02 -0.69 -3.24
N MET A 122 -13.65 -1.90 -3.62
CA MET A 122 -14.47 -3.11 -3.43
C MET A 122 -14.08 -3.92 -2.20
N TYR A 123 -12.81 -3.90 -1.78
CA TYR A 123 -12.38 -4.57 -0.56
C TYR A 123 -13.13 -4.03 0.67
N ARG A 124 -13.33 -4.90 1.65
CA ARG A 124 -14.12 -4.61 2.84
C ARG A 124 -13.34 -4.98 4.09
N ILE A 125 -13.22 -4.02 4.99
CA ILE A 125 -12.67 -4.20 6.33
C ILE A 125 -13.73 -4.88 7.19
N ARG A 126 -13.39 -6.04 7.76
CA ARG A 126 -14.26 -6.92 8.55
C ARG A 126 -15.55 -7.26 7.80
N GLY A 127 -15.44 -7.38 6.48
CA GLY A 127 -16.55 -7.68 5.56
C GLY A 127 -17.63 -6.59 5.42
N ARG A 128 -17.48 -5.42 6.05
CA ARG A 128 -18.57 -4.41 6.10
C ARG A 128 -18.12 -3.00 5.76
N GLN A 129 -16.97 -2.58 6.26
CA GLN A 129 -16.52 -1.19 6.15
C GLN A 129 -15.72 -0.98 4.87
N ARG A 130 -15.90 0.17 4.23
CA ARG A 130 -15.09 0.58 3.07
C ARG A 130 -13.83 1.30 3.53
N PHE A 131 -12.77 1.13 2.76
CA PHE A 131 -11.61 2.01 2.82
C PHE A 131 -12.00 3.45 2.44
N VAL A 132 -11.33 4.40 3.07
CA VAL A 132 -11.18 5.78 2.62
C VAL A 132 -9.95 5.78 1.73
N VAL A 133 -10.17 5.68 0.42
CA VAL A 133 -9.10 5.68 -0.58
C VAL A 133 -8.64 7.12 -0.83
N ILE A 134 -7.32 7.31 -0.81
CA ILE A 134 -6.65 8.59 -1.01
C ILE A 134 -5.69 8.42 -2.22
N PRO A 135 -5.69 9.33 -3.21
CA PRO A 135 -6.70 10.37 -3.43
C PRO A 135 -8.08 9.75 -3.72
N LYS A 136 -9.14 10.55 -3.56
CA LYS A 136 -10.51 10.09 -3.82
C LYS A 136 -10.68 9.82 -5.33
N MET A 137 -11.00 8.57 -5.67
CA MET A 137 -11.38 8.17 -7.02
C MET A 137 -12.86 8.49 -7.29
N TYR A 138 -13.18 8.96 -8.48
CA TYR A 138 -14.55 9.27 -8.94
C TYR A 138 -15.05 8.23 -9.93
#